data_AF-A0A8C5SNT0-F1
#
_entry.id   AF-A0A8C5SNT0-F1
#
_cell.length_a   1.000
_cell.length_b   1.000
_cell.length_c   1.000
_cell.angle_alpha   90.00
_cell.angle_beta   90.00
_cell.angle_gamma   90.00
#
_symmetry.space_group_name_H-M   'P 1'
#
loop_
_entity.id
_entity.type
_entity.pdbx_description
1 polymer ?
#
loop_
_entity_poly.entity_id
_entity_poly.type
_entity_poly.pdbx_seq_one_letter_code
_entity_poly.pdbx_strand_id
1 'polypeptide(L)'
;VIQGQQEHKFNTELQAHAPSLLLYLFWEKRLQGLSASDVSEQIIKSMELPKGLQGVGPGSNDDTLLSAVASALHTSSAPITGQLSAAVEKNPAVWLNTSQPLCKAFIVTDEDIRKQEERVQQVRKKLEEALMADILSRATDAAQVDEVEMDNGEEA
;
A
#
# COMPACT_ATOMS: atom_id res chain seq x y z
N VAL A 1 47.76 -1.97 -5.06
CA VAL A 1 47.14 -3.02 -5.90
C VAL A 1 45.84 -3.41 -5.22
N ILE A 2 44.73 -2.73 -5.54
CA ILE A 2 43.40 -3.05 -5.03
C ILE A 2 42.42 -2.94 -6.21
N GLN A 3 41.40 -3.81 -6.18
CA GLN A 3 40.17 -3.85 -6.98
C GLN A 3 40.24 -4.50 -8.36
N GLY A 4 39.75 -5.75 -8.41
CA GLY A 4 39.32 -6.42 -9.63
C GLY A 4 38.30 -7.54 -9.44
N GLN A 5 37.74 -7.74 -8.23
CA GLN A 5 36.88 -8.91 -7.94
C GLN A 5 35.40 -8.60 -7.66
N GLN A 6 34.98 -7.34 -7.51
CA GLN A 6 33.56 -7.02 -7.30
C GLN A 6 32.76 -6.78 -8.60
N GLU A 7 33.36 -6.17 -9.63
CA GLU A 7 32.64 -5.88 -10.90
C GLU A 7 32.23 -7.15 -11.65
N HIS A 8 33.03 -8.21 -11.55
CA HIS A 8 32.77 -9.45 -12.29
C HIS A 8 31.58 -10.24 -11.74
N LYS A 9 31.24 -10.07 -10.46
CA LYS A 9 30.04 -10.69 -9.85
C LYS A 9 28.76 -9.97 -10.27
N PHE A 10 28.80 -8.63 -10.31
CA PHE A 10 27.68 -7.78 -10.71
C PHE A 10 27.22 -8.04 -12.16
N ASN A 11 28.17 -8.16 -13.10
CA ASN A 11 27.86 -8.43 -14.51
C ASN A 11 27.23 -9.82 -14.73
N THR A 12 27.62 -10.81 -13.94
CA THR A 12 27.13 -12.18 -14.11
C THR A 12 25.68 -12.33 -13.62
N GLU A 13 25.30 -11.63 -12.54
CA GLU A 13 23.93 -11.61 -12.01
C GLU A 13 22.96 -10.82 -12.91
N LEU A 14 23.40 -9.69 -13.47
CA LEU A 14 22.62 -8.91 -14.45
C LEU A 14 22.31 -9.70 -15.73
N GLN A 15 23.26 -10.50 -16.22
CA GLN A 15 23.10 -11.30 -17.43
C GLN A 15 22.07 -12.44 -17.25
N ALA A 16 21.99 -13.04 -16.06
CA ALA A 16 21.06 -14.13 -15.76
C ALA A 16 19.61 -13.64 -15.55
N HIS A 17 19.44 -12.41 -15.06
CA HIS A 17 18.13 -11.80 -14.78
C HIS A 17 17.63 -10.83 -15.86
N ALA A 18 18.40 -10.59 -16.92
CA ALA A 18 18.00 -9.70 -18.03
C ALA A 18 16.61 -10.03 -18.63
N PRO A 19 16.22 -11.31 -18.86
CA PRO A 19 14.88 -11.63 -19.36
C PRO A 19 13.77 -11.27 -18.37
N SER A 20 14.00 -11.49 -17.06
CA SER A 20 13.05 -11.15 -16.00
C SER A 20 12.92 -9.63 -15.78
N LEU A 21 14.01 -8.89 -15.94
CA LEU A 21 14.00 -7.42 -15.84
C LEU A 21 13.22 -6.79 -17.00
N LEU A 22 13.41 -7.29 -18.22
CA LEU A 22 12.63 -6.83 -19.38
C LEU A 22 11.14 -7.14 -19.24
N LEU A 23 10.79 -8.34 -18.75
CA LEU A 23 9.39 -8.71 -18.50
C LEU A 23 8.76 -7.83 -17.42
N TYR A 24 9.49 -7.56 -16.34
CA TYR A 24 9.05 -6.67 -15.26
C TYR A 24 8.76 -5.25 -15.77
N LEU A 25 9.68 -4.66 -16.54
CA LEU A 25 9.49 -3.33 -17.14
C LEU A 25 8.31 -3.29 -18.12
N PHE A 26 8.13 -4.36 -18.90
CA PHE A 26 6.97 -4.46 -19.79
C PHE A 26 5.66 -4.51 -19.02
N TRP A 27 5.60 -5.25 -17.90
CA TRP A 27 4.41 -5.33 -17.06
C TRP A 27 4.11 -4.00 -16.38
N GLU A 28 5.14 -3.34 -15.85
CA GLU A 28 5.01 -2.00 -15.27
C GLU A 28 4.42 -1.02 -16.30
N LYS A 29 4.91 -1.01 -17.55
CA LYS A 29 4.35 -0.16 -18.60
C LYS A 29 2.98 -0.57 -19.09
N ARG A 30 2.70 -1.87 -19.17
CA ARG A 30 1.38 -2.37 -19.57
C ARG A 30 0.30 -2.06 -18.54
N LEU A 31 0.65 -2.10 -17.26
CA LEU A 31 -0.27 -1.83 -16.15
C LEU A 31 -0.38 -0.32 -15.84
N GLN A 32 0.47 0.51 -16.44
CA GLN A 32 0.44 1.96 -16.24
C GLN A 32 -0.92 2.54 -16.64
N GLY A 33 -1.56 3.28 -15.72
CA GLY A 33 -2.84 3.94 -15.96
C GLY A 33 -4.06 3.02 -15.81
N LEU A 34 -3.87 1.75 -15.47
CA LEU A 34 -4.97 0.87 -15.05
C LEU A 34 -5.24 1.05 -13.56
N SER A 35 -6.51 0.99 -13.18
CA SER A 35 -6.94 1.00 -11.78
C SER A 35 -7.73 -0.26 -11.48
N ALA A 36 -7.63 -0.75 -10.24
CA ALA A 36 -8.43 -1.87 -9.80
C ALA A 36 -9.92 -1.47 -9.73
N SER A 37 -10.82 -2.41 -10.00
CA SER A 37 -12.26 -2.21 -9.87
C SER A 37 -12.88 -3.31 -9.00
N ASP A 38 -13.99 -3.01 -8.36
CA ASP A 38 -14.79 -4.01 -7.65
C ASP A 38 -15.72 -4.80 -8.60
N VAL A 39 -16.53 -5.70 -8.05
CA VAL A 39 -17.50 -6.52 -8.80
C VAL A 39 -18.61 -5.70 -9.47
N SER A 40 -18.79 -4.44 -9.05
CA SER A 40 -19.74 -3.48 -9.63
C SER A 40 -19.05 -2.56 -10.64
N GLU A 41 -17.83 -2.89 -11.08
CA GLU A 41 -16.98 -2.11 -11.98
C GLU A 41 -16.62 -0.71 -11.44
N GLN A 42 -16.78 -0.46 -10.13
CA GLN A 42 -16.39 0.81 -9.54
C GLN A 42 -14.89 0.83 -9.30
N ILE A 43 -14.23 1.89 -9.75
CA ILE A 43 -12.79 2.08 -9.56
C ILE A 43 -12.48 2.16 -8.06
N ILE A 44 -11.63 1.25 -7.60
CA ILE A 44 -11.11 1.25 -6.24
C ILE A 44 -10.14 2.44 -6.13
N LYS A 45 -10.47 3.35 -5.24
CA LYS A 45 -9.65 4.55 -5.01
C LYS A 45 -8.27 4.14 -4.48
N SER A 46 -7.21 4.59 -5.18
CA SER A 46 -5.83 4.44 -4.70
C SER A 46 -5.63 5.11 -3.35
N MET A 47 -4.67 4.59 -2.58
CA MET A 47 -4.29 5.16 -1.29
C MET A 47 -3.75 6.59 -1.48
N GLU A 48 -4.30 7.54 -0.74
CA GLU A 48 -3.70 8.88 -0.65
C GLU A 48 -2.48 8.83 0.28
N LEU A 49 -1.33 9.26 -0.24
CA LEU A 49 -0.11 9.30 0.56
C LEU A 49 -0.11 10.51 1.53
N PRO A 50 0.51 10.36 2.71
CA PRO A 50 0.73 11.49 3.61
C PRO A 50 1.55 12.58 2.93
N LYS A 51 1.24 13.86 3.22
CA LYS A 51 1.93 15.01 2.62
C LYS A 51 3.46 15.01 2.81
N GLY A 52 3.95 14.36 3.87
CA GLY A 52 5.38 14.21 4.14
C GLY A 52 6.08 13.19 3.25
N LEU A 53 5.34 12.27 2.62
CA LEU A 53 5.88 11.24 1.76
C LEU A 53 5.78 11.69 0.30
N GLN A 54 6.82 12.35 -0.19
CA GLN A 54 6.85 12.94 -1.53
C GLN A 54 7.92 12.26 -2.40
N GLY A 55 7.52 11.80 -3.59
CA GLY A 55 8.44 11.22 -4.58
C GLY A 55 9.45 12.25 -5.09
N VAL A 56 10.64 11.78 -5.48
CA VAL A 56 11.67 12.59 -6.13
C VAL A 56 12.06 11.97 -7.47
N GLY A 57 12.41 12.82 -8.43
CA GLY A 57 12.81 12.40 -9.77
C GLY A 57 11.68 12.47 -10.81
N PRO A 58 12.03 12.37 -12.10
CA PRO A 58 11.07 12.49 -13.19
C PRO A 58 10.08 11.32 -13.18
N GLY A 59 8.79 11.62 -13.35
CA GLY A 59 7.73 10.60 -13.41
C GLY A 59 7.34 10.00 -12.06
N SER A 60 7.78 10.57 -10.93
CA SER A 60 7.35 10.11 -9.61
C SER A 60 5.83 10.28 -9.47
N ASN A 61 5.15 9.20 -9.12
CA ASN A 61 3.74 9.18 -8.78
C ASN A 61 3.55 8.38 -7.49
N ASP A 62 2.40 8.58 -6.83
CA ASP A 62 2.12 8.01 -5.51
C ASP A 62 2.10 6.48 -5.53
N ASP A 63 1.58 5.84 -6.59
CA ASP A 63 1.50 4.38 -6.70
C ASP A 63 2.89 3.74 -6.80
N THR A 64 3.79 4.32 -7.61
CA THR A 64 5.18 3.87 -7.73
C THR A 64 5.93 4.07 -6.42
N LEU A 65 5.70 5.20 -5.74
CA LEU A 65 6.33 5.47 -4.45
C LEU A 65 5.86 4.50 -3.37
N LEU A 66 4.55 4.25 -3.28
CA LEU A 66 3.98 3.28 -2.34
C LEU A 66 4.56 1.89 -2.58
N SER A 67 4.66 1.48 -3.85
CA SER A 67 5.25 0.20 -4.25
C SER A 67 6.73 0.10 -3.86
N ALA A 68 7.50 1.17 -4.03
CA ALA A 68 8.91 1.22 -3.63
C ALA A 68 9.08 1.13 -2.10
N VAL A 69 8.25 1.85 -1.34
CA VAL A 69 8.26 1.80 0.13
C VAL A 69 7.87 0.41 0.62
N ALA A 70 6.80 -0.18 0.09
CA ALA A 70 6.36 -1.53 0.43
C ALA A 70 7.45 -2.57 0.12
N SER A 71 8.10 -2.46 -1.03
CA SER A 71 9.19 -3.36 -1.44
C SER A 71 10.39 -3.25 -0.50
N ALA A 72 10.76 -2.02 -0.11
CA ALA A 72 11.86 -1.78 0.83
C ALA A 72 11.55 -2.37 2.21
N LEU A 73 10.32 -2.19 2.72
CA LEU A 73 9.85 -2.78 3.98
C LEU A 73 9.77 -4.31 3.93
N HIS A 74 9.41 -4.88 2.78
CA HIS A 74 9.31 -6.32 2.59
C HIS A 74 10.69 -7.00 2.57
N THR A 75 11.68 -6.35 1.96
CA THR A 75 12.99 -6.96 1.69
C THR A 75 14.02 -6.63 2.78
N SER A 76 13.78 -5.62 3.61
CA SER A 76 14.72 -5.13 4.61
C SER A 76 14.02 -4.72 5.91
N SER A 77 14.65 -5.03 7.04
CA SER A 77 14.25 -4.52 8.36
C SER A 77 14.95 -3.20 8.72
N ALA A 78 15.76 -2.64 7.82
CA ALA A 78 16.41 -1.35 8.04
C ALA A 78 15.39 -0.20 8.00
N PRO A 79 15.63 0.90 8.73
CA PRO A 79 14.74 2.06 8.72
C PRO A 79 14.54 2.63 7.31
N ILE A 80 13.31 3.04 7.01
CA ILE A 80 12.99 3.79 5.79
C ILE A 80 13.03 5.29 6.12
N THR A 81 14.02 5.97 5.57
CA THR A 81 14.30 7.40 5.79
C THR A 81 14.22 8.23 4.52
N GLY A 82 14.15 7.60 3.34
CA GLY A 82 14.16 8.29 2.05
C GLY A 82 15.54 8.82 1.65
N GLN A 83 15.57 9.77 0.71
CA GLN A 83 16.79 10.39 0.21
C GLN A 83 17.21 11.53 1.13
N LEU A 84 18.21 11.28 1.99
CA LEU A 84 18.74 12.25 2.97
C LEU A 84 19.56 13.40 2.34
N SER A 85 20.05 13.20 1.12
CA SER A 85 20.95 14.18 0.51
C SER A 85 20.18 15.36 -0.07
N ALA A 86 20.46 16.58 0.43
CA ALA A 86 19.87 17.81 -0.10
C ALA A 86 20.20 18.05 -1.58
N ALA A 87 21.28 17.43 -2.11
CA ALA A 87 21.58 17.54 -3.53
C ALA A 87 20.66 16.70 -4.42
N VAL A 88 19.87 15.78 -3.86
CA VAL A 88 18.85 15.04 -4.62
C VAL A 88 17.83 16.01 -5.25
N GLU A 89 17.60 17.18 -4.64
CA GLU A 89 16.73 18.22 -5.18
C GLU A 89 17.37 19.01 -6.33
N LYS A 90 18.71 19.07 -6.39
CA LYS A 90 19.46 19.84 -7.39
C LYS A 90 19.95 18.98 -8.55
N ASN A 91 20.33 17.75 -8.28
CA ASN A 91 20.75 16.77 -9.26
C ASN A 91 20.45 15.34 -8.75
N PRO A 92 19.21 14.86 -8.94
CA PRO A 92 18.79 13.55 -8.47
C PRO A 92 19.65 12.42 -9.05
N ALA A 93 20.13 12.54 -10.29
CA ALA A 93 20.81 11.45 -10.98
C ALA A 93 22.23 11.14 -10.45
N VAL A 94 22.86 12.10 -9.76
CA VAL A 94 24.26 11.95 -9.32
C VAL A 94 24.38 11.39 -7.91
N TRP A 95 23.42 11.66 -7.02
CA TRP A 95 23.44 11.25 -5.61
C TRP A 95 22.16 10.51 -5.22
N LEU A 96 22.11 9.22 -5.57
CA LEU A 96 21.03 8.31 -5.20
C LEU A 96 21.52 7.31 -4.15
N ASN A 97 20.80 7.25 -3.03
CA ASN A 97 20.90 6.12 -2.12
C ASN A 97 19.96 5.02 -2.63
N THR A 98 20.53 3.99 -3.26
CA THR A 98 19.78 2.85 -3.81
C THR A 98 19.18 1.94 -2.74
N SER A 99 19.58 2.09 -1.48
CA SER A 99 19.04 1.33 -0.35
C SER A 99 17.80 1.98 0.27
N GLN A 100 17.39 3.14 -0.22
CA GLN A 100 16.20 3.87 0.23
C GLN A 100 15.29 4.17 -0.96
N PRO A 101 13.95 4.24 -0.75
CA PRO A 101 13.03 4.66 -1.80
C PRO A 101 13.38 6.06 -2.35
N LEU A 102 13.02 6.31 -3.60
CA LEU A 102 13.17 7.61 -4.28
C LEU A 102 12.09 8.60 -3.80
N CYS A 103 12.13 8.93 -2.51
CA CYS A 103 11.33 10.00 -1.92
C CYS A 103 12.21 10.98 -1.14
N LYS A 104 11.66 12.17 -0.86
CA LYS A 104 12.27 13.11 0.07
C LYS A 104 12.43 12.46 1.43
N ALA A 105 13.47 12.87 2.14
CA ALA A 105 13.63 12.48 3.53
C ALA A 105 12.39 12.90 4.34
N PHE A 106 11.91 11.99 5.18
CA PHE A 106 10.78 12.23 6.06
C PHE A 106 11.04 11.65 7.44
N ILE A 107 10.31 12.14 8.43
CA ILE A 107 10.39 11.68 9.82
C ILE A 107 8.97 11.40 10.27
N VAL A 108 8.76 10.23 10.87
CA VAL A 108 7.49 9.89 11.52
C VAL A 108 7.53 10.48 12.93
N THR A 109 6.56 11.32 13.24
CA THR A 109 6.43 11.96 14.56
C THR A 109 5.46 11.17 15.46
N ASP A 110 5.55 11.39 16.78
CA ASP A 110 4.60 10.81 17.73
C ASP A 110 3.15 11.21 17.43
N GLU A 111 2.96 12.41 16.87
CA GLU A 111 1.64 12.89 16.45
C GLU A 111 1.10 12.12 15.24
N ASP A 112 1.96 11.71 14.31
CA ASP A 112 1.56 10.86 13.18
C ASP A 112 1.11 9.48 13.68
N ILE A 113 1.84 8.91 14.65
CA ILE A 113 1.51 7.64 15.29
C ILE A 113 0.15 7.74 15.98
N ARG A 114 -0.04 8.75 16.84
CA ARG A 114 -1.28 8.98 17.58
C ARG A 114 -2.49 9.10 16.65
N LYS A 115 -2.39 9.91 15.58
CA LYS A 115 -3.48 10.05 14.60
C LYS A 115 -3.83 8.74 13.91
N GLN A 116 -2.82 7.95 13.57
CA GLN A 116 -3.03 6.68 12.90
C GLN A 116 -3.70 5.66 13.84
N GLU A 117 -3.29 5.61 15.11
CA GLU A 117 -3.93 4.78 16.13
C GLU A 117 -5.39 5.17 16.35
N GLU A 118 -5.68 6.47 16.49
CA GLU A 118 -7.05 6.97 16.64
C GLU A 118 -7.94 6.60 15.45
N ARG A 119 -7.42 6.74 14.22
CA ARG A 119 -8.15 6.35 13.00
C ARG A 119 -8.49 4.86 13.01
N VAL A 120 -7.52 4.01 13.37
CA VAL A 120 -7.74 2.55 13.45
C VAL A 120 -8.78 2.21 14.52
N GLN A 121 -8.70 2.84 15.69
CA GLN A 121 -9.66 2.62 16.78
C GLN A 121 -11.09 3.02 16.36
N GLN A 122 -11.26 4.15 15.68
CA GLN A 122 -12.56 4.59 15.18
C GLN A 122 -13.15 3.61 14.17
N VAL A 123 -12.35 3.09 13.23
CA VAL A 123 -12.82 2.12 12.24
C VAL A 123 -13.19 0.79 12.90
N ARG A 124 -12.41 0.31 13.88
CA ARG A 124 -12.76 -0.90 14.65
C ARG A 124 -14.09 -0.74 15.38
N LYS A 125 -14.30 0.40 16.05
CA LYS A 125 -15.57 0.69 16.73
C LYS A 125 -16.76 0.67 15.76
N LYS A 126 -16.64 1.32 14.60
CA LYS A 126 -17.68 1.31 13.57
C LYS A 126 -17.98 -0.10 13.05
N LEU A 127 -16.94 -0.93 12.90
CA LEU A 127 -17.10 -2.32 12.52
C LEU A 127 -17.85 -3.13 13.60
N GLU A 128 -17.50 -2.95 14.87
CA GLU A 128 -18.19 -3.58 16.00
C GLU A 128 -19.67 -3.18 16.04
N GLU A 129 -19.97 -1.89 15.88
CA GLU A 129 -21.34 -1.38 15.83
C GLU A 129 -22.14 -1.99 14.66
N ALA A 130 -21.54 -2.10 13.48
CA ALA A 130 -22.17 -2.72 12.31
C ALA A 130 -22.42 -4.22 12.51
N LEU A 131 -21.48 -4.94 13.13
CA LEU A 131 -21.63 -6.37 13.44
C LEU A 131 -22.73 -6.60 14.49
N MET A 132 -22.81 -5.76 15.53
CA MET A 132 -23.89 -5.83 16.51
C MET A 132 -25.25 -5.56 15.85
N ALA A 133 -25.33 -4.56 14.96
CA ALA A 133 -26.55 -4.27 14.22
C ALA A 133 -26.99 -5.43 13.31
N ASP A 134 -26.06 -6.11 12.63
CA ASP A 134 -26.37 -7.31 11.83
C ASP A 134 -26.95 -8.44 12.69
N ILE A 135 -26.34 -8.71 13.85
CA ILE A 135 -26.83 -9.73 14.78
C ILE A 135 -28.24 -9.40 15.27
N LEU A 136 -28.49 -8.13 15.64
CA LEU A 136 -29.82 -7.69 16.07
C LEU A 136 -30.85 -7.79 14.94
N SER A 137 -30.51 -7.38 13.72
CA SER A 137 -31.40 -7.50 12.55
C SER A 137 -31.79 -8.96 12.28
N ARG A 138 -30.83 -9.88 12.34
CA ARG A 138 -31.10 -11.30 12.09
C ARG A 138 -31.93 -11.93 13.21
N ALA A 139 -31.76 -11.46 14.44
CA ALA A 139 -32.58 -11.88 15.58
C ALA A 139 -34.03 -11.37 15.46
N THR A 140 -34.23 -10.12 15.02
CA THR A 140 -35.58 -9.59 14.78
C THR A 140 -36.29 -10.30 13.62
N ASP A 141 -35.55 -10.63 12.55
CA ASP A 141 -36.11 -11.38 11.42
C ASP A 141 -36.55 -12.78 11.86
N ALA A 142 -35.76 -13.45 12.71
CA ALA A 142 -36.13 -14.76 13.26
C ALA A 142 -37.38 -14.69 14.17
N ALA A 143 -37.51 -13.63 14.98
CA ALA A 143 -38.67 -13.44 15.84
C ALA A 143 -39.94 -13.10 15.06
N GLN A 144 -39.84 -12.36 13.95
CA GLN A 144 -40.99 -12.07 13.08
C GLN A 144 -41.51 -13.31 12.32
N VAL A 145 -40.65 -14.29 12.02
CA VAL A 145 -41.09 -15.55 11.42
C VAL A 145 -41.91 -16.39 12.42
N ASP A 146 -41.51 -16.43 13.69
CA ASP A 146 -42.25 -17.11 14.76
C ASP A 146 -43.62 -16.47 15.04
N GLU A 147 -43.71 -15.12 15.03
CA GLU A 147 -45.00 -14.42 15.23
C GLU A 147 -45.98 -14.62 14.07
N VAL A 148 -45.51 -14.71 12.82
CA VAL A 148 -46.37 -14.91 11.64
C VAL A 148 -46.85 -16.36 11.50
N GLU A 149 -46.08 -17.36 11.98
CA GLU A 149 -46.54 -18.76 12.03
C GLU A 149 -47.60 -19.00 13.10
N MET A 150 -47.62 -18.23 14.19
CA MET A 150 -48.64 -18.36 15.24
C MET A 150 -50.00 -17.78 14.86
N ASP A 151 -50.06 -16.78 13.97
CA ASP A 151 -51.31 -16.14 13.52
C ASP A 151 -52.02 -16.94 12.40
N ASN A 152 -51.30 -17.82 11.69
CA ASN A 152 -51.87 -18.66 10.63
C ASN A 152 -52.41 -20.02 11.12
N GLY A 153 -52.41 -20.27 12.43
CA GLY A 153 -52.85 -21.53 13.06
C GLY A 153 -54.29 -21.53 13.60
N GLU A 154 -55.01 -20.41 13.53
CA GLU A 154 -56.39 -20.26 14.02
C GLU A 154 -57.36 -19.78 12.92
N GLU A 155 -57.43 -20.49 11.79
CA GLU A 155 -58.63 -20.46 10.94
C GLU A 155 -58.93 -21.86 10.33
N ALA A 156 -60.03 -22.45 10.82
CA ALA A 156 -60.79 -23.64 10.37
C ALA A 156 -60.32 -25.05 10.80
#